data_AF-A0A7V9UGC2-F1
#
_entry.id   AF-A0A7V9UGC2-F1
#
_cell.length_a   1.000
_cell.length_b   1.000
_cell.length_c   1.000
_cell.angle_alpha   90.00
_cell.angle_beta   90.00
_cell.angle_gamma   90.00
#
_symmetry.space_group_name_H-M   'P 1'
#
loop_
_entity.id
_entity.type
_entity.pdbx_description
1 polymer ?
#
loop_
_entity_poly.entity_id
_entity_poly.type
_entity_poly.pdbx_seq_one_letter_code
_entity_poly.pdbx_strand_id
1 'polypeptide(L)'
;MDRINNEILSLLTERTAYVKRAGDLKSRTTKIADDRQRVSDQEKKIIDKSIELELPTEISIPAFRAIMETSIKFQQGYIDQLTFQ
;
A
#
# COMPACT_ATOMS: atom_id res chain seq x y z
N MET A 1 -13.15 6.48 18.38
CA MET A 1 -11.91 6.86 17.66
C MET A 1 -10.83 5.82 17.90
N ASP A 2 -10.47 5.51 19.15
CA ASP A 2 -9.37 4.58 19.45
C ASP A 2 -9.54 3.18 18.85
N ARG A 3 -10.75 2.62 18.90
CA ARG A 3 -11.07 1.34 18.23
C ARG A 3 -10.73 1.37 16.74
N ILE A 4 -11.14 2.44 16.04
CA ILE A 4 -10.91 2.60 14.60
C ILE A 4 -9.41 2.76 14.32
N ASN A 5 -8.70 3.56 15.12
CA ASN A 5 -7.26 3.74 14.97
C ASN A 5 -6.51 2.40 15.17
N ASN A 6 -6.91 1.60 16.16
CA ASN A 6 -6.34 0.28 16.38
C ASN A 6 -6.63 -0.68 15.21
N GLU A 7 -7.85 -0.66 14.68
CA GLU A 7 -8.21 -1.46 13.50
C GLU A 7 -7.40 -1.05 12.27
N ILE A 8 -7.20 0.25 12.04
CA ILE A 8 -6.35 0.78 10.97
C ILE A 8 -4.92 0.25 11.12
N LEU A 9 -4.33 0.32 12.33
CA LEU A 9 -2.97 -0.18 12.58
C LEU A 9 -2.85 -1.70 12.37
N SER A 10 -3.86 -2.46 12.78
CA SER A 10 -3.92 -3.91 12.55
C SER A 10 -3.95 -4.22 11.04
N LEU A 11 -4.81 -3.55 10.28
CA LEU A 11 -4.92 -3.72 8.83
C LEU A 11 -3.64 -3.29 8.10
N LEU A 12 -3.00 -2.20 8.53
CA LEU A 12 -1.73 -1.76 7.97
C LEU A 12 -0.59 -2.74 8.27
N THR A 13 -0.61 -3.39 9.43
CA THR A 13 0.35 -4.45 9.78
C THR A 13 0.22 -5.63 8.83
N GLU A 14 -1.00 -6.12 8.61
CA GLU A 14 -1.26 -7.20 7.66
C GLU A 14 -0.85 -6.79 6.23
N ARG A 15 -1.26 -5.59 5.81
CA ARG A 15 -0.89 -5.02 4.52
C ARG A 15 0.63 -5.00 4.31
N THR A 16 1.39 -4.60 5.35
CA THR A 16 2.85 -4.54 5.32
C THR A 16 3.48 -5.92 5.15
N ALA A 17 2.88 -6.97 5.72
CA ALA A 17 3.33 -8.34 5.51
C ALA A 17 3.18 -8.80 4.04
N TYR A 18 2.13 -8.37 3.33
CA TYR A 18 2.03 -8.60 1.87
C TYR A 18 3.04 -7.77 1.09
N VAL A 19 3.32 -6.54 1.50
CA VAL A 19 4.33 -5.67 0.88
C VAL A 19 5.72 -6.28 0.98
N LYS A 20 6.11 -6.85 2.13
CA LYS A 20 7.37 -7.59 2.30
C LYS A 20 7.48 -8.78 1.36
N ARG A 21 6.45 -9.64 1.33
CA ARG A 21 6.38 -10.80 0.41
C ARG A 21 6.53 -10.40 -1.05
N ALA A 22 5.88 -9.31 -1.47
CA ALA A 22 6.07 -8.77 -2.81
C ALA A 22 7.48 -8.22 -3.04
N GLY A 23 8.12 -7.65 -2.00
CA GLY A 23 9.52 -7.26 -2.02
C GLY A 23 10.47 -8.45 -2.21
N ASP A 24 10.24 -9.57 -1.54
CA ASP A 24 11.03 -10.81 -1.69
C ASP A 24 11.00 -11.34 -3.15
N LEU A 25 9.85 -11.23 -3.82
CA LEU A 25 9.71 -11.62 -5.22
C LEU A 25 10.40 -10.63 -6.16
N LYS A 26 10.29 -9.33 -5.87
CA LYS A 26 10.88 -8.26 -6.67
C LYS A 26 12.40 -8.18 -6.54
N SER A 27 12.98 -8.46 -5.37
CA SER A 27 14.44 -8.46 -5.18
C SER A 27 15.15 -9.49 -6.06
N ARG A 28 14.46 -10.59 -6.39
CA ARG A 28 14.94 -11.64 -7.30
C ARG A 28 14.74 -11.33 -8.78
N THR A 29 13.97 -10.29 -9.10
CA THR A 29 13.56 -9.96 -10.47
C THR A 29 13.88 -8.50 -10.81
N THR A 30 12.92 -7.60 -10.65
CA THR A 30 13.00 -6.21 -11.11
C THR A 30 13.84 -5.31 -10.21
N LYS A 31 13.96 -5.65 -8.92
CA LYS A 31 14.59 -4.84 -7.86
C LYS A 31 13.96 -3.45 -7.67
N ILE A 32 12.76 -3.23 -8.22
CA ILE A 32 12.06 -1.95 -8.19
C ILE A 32 10.67 -2.14 -7.60
N ALA A 33 10.33 -1.33 -6.59
CA ALA A 33 9.04 -1.36 -5.90
C ALA A 33 7.91 -0.65 -6.66
N ASP A 34 8.20 0.40 -7.43
CA ASP A 34 7.17 1.21 -8.12
C ASP A 34 6.41 0.38 -9.17
N ASP A 35 5.07 0.49 -9.13
CA ASP A 35 4.13 -0.16 -10.04
C ASP A 35 2.93 0.78 -10.25
N ARG A 36 3.16 1.80 -11.09
CA ARG A 36 2.21 2.90 -11.32
C ARG A 36 0.88 2.44 -11.89
N GLN A 37 0.90 1.44 -12.77
CA GLN A 37 -0.31 0.89 -13.36
C GLN A 37 -1.19 0.26 -12.28
N ARG A 38 -0.59 -0.56 -11.41
CA ARG A 38 -1.31 -1.18 -10.29
C ARG A 38 -1.87 -0.16 -9.31
N VAL A 39 -1.14 0.93 -9.03
CA VAL A 39 -1.64 2.03 -8.16
C VAL A 39 -2.89 2.66 -8.78
N SER A 40 -2.85 2.97 -10.08
CA SER A 40 -4.00 3.55 -10.80
C SER A 40 -5.23 2.63 -10.78
N ASP A 41 -5.03 1.33 -10.99
CA ASP A 41 -6.12 0.35 -10.98
C ASP A 41 -6.71 0.13 -9.58
N GLN A 42 -5.89 0.24 -8.54
CA GLN A 42 -6.38 0.20 -7.16
C GLN A 42 -7.12 1.48 -6.79
N GLU A 43 -6.66 2.64 -7.24
CA GLU A 43 -7.34 3.92 -6.98
C GLU A 43 -8.77 3.92 -7.55
N LYS A 44 -8.97 3.41 -8.78
CA LYS A 44 -10.32 3.23 -9.36
C LYS A 44 -11.23 2.39 -8.46
N LYS A 45 -10.72 1.26 -7.94
CA LYS A 45 -11.48 0.40 -7.02
C LYS A 45 -11.81 1.11 -5.71
N ILE A 46 -10.91 1.95 -5.20
CA ILE A 46 -11.18 2.77 -4.02
C ILE A 46 -12.27 3.78 -4.29
N ILE A 47 -12.26 4.44 -5.45
CA ILE A 47 -13.32 5.38 -5.86
C ILE A 47 -14.67 4.67 -5.91
N ASP A 48 -14.77 3.58 -6.66
CA ASP A 48 -16.01 2.80 -6.81
C ASP A 48 -16.55 2.36 -5.44
N LYS A 49 -15.66 1.85 -4.58
CA LYS A 49 -16.05 1.38 -3.24
C LYS A 49 -16.41 2.53 -2.30
N SER A 50 -15.79 3.69 -2.45
CA SER A 50 -16.12 4.88 -1.65
C SER A 50 -17.52 5.37 -1.96
N ILE A 51 -17.90 5.36 -3.23
CA ILE A 51 -19.27 5.70 -3.67
C ILE A 51 -20.28 4.71 -3.09
N GLU A 52 -20.01 3.41 -3.16
CA GLU A 52 -20.88 2.37 -2.60
C GLU A 52 -21.10 2.53 -1.08
N LEU A 53 -20.06 2.95 -0.36
CA LEU A 53 -20.08 3.11 1.09
C LEU A 53 -20.47 4.51 1.57
N GLU A 54 -20.83 5.41 0.65
CA GLU A 54 -21.11 6.82 0.94
C GLU A 54 -19.95 7.53 1.69
N LEU A 55 -18.71 7.08 1.46
CA LEU A 55 -17.50 7.71 1.99
C LEU A 55 -17.04 8.82 1.03
N PRO A 56 -16.93 10.08 1.49
CA PRO A 56 -16.49 11.16 0.62
C PRO A 56 -15.10 10.89 0.03
N THR A 57 -14.97 11.04 -1.28
CA THR A 57 -13.74 10.74 -2.02
C THR A 57 -12.56 11.64 -1.62
N GLU A 58 -12.84 12.83 -1.11
CA GLU A 58 -11.85 13.74 -0.52
C GLU A 58 -11.19 13.18 0.75
N ILE A 59 -11.80 12.16 1.39
CA ILE A 59 -11.20 11.43 2.51
C ILE A 59 -10.49 10.17 2.01
N SER A 60 -11.18 9.35 1.20
CA SER A 60 -10.68 8.02 0.84
C SER A 60 -9.48 8.04 -0.09
N ILE A 61 -9.47 8.93 -1.09
CA ILE A 61 -8.41 9.00 -2.09
C ILE A 61 -7.08 9.45 -1.45
N PRO A 62 -7.03 10.55 -0.67
CA PRO A 62 -5.79 10.96 -0.01
C PRO A 62 -5.27 9.91 0.98
N ALA A 63 -6.15 9.28 1.76
CA ALA A 63 -5.76 8.22 2.68
C ALA A 63 -5.13 7.02 1.94
N PHE A 64 -5.77 6.56 0.87
CA PHE A 64 -5.22 5.49 0.02
C PHE A 64 -3.87 5.86 -0.59
N ARG A 65 -3.75 7.05 -1.17
CA ARG A 65 -2.50 7.52 -1.79
C ARG A 65 -1.36 7.59 -0.78
N ALA A 66 -1.60 8.12 0.42
CA ALA A 66 -0.59 8.16 1.49
C ALA A 66 -0.13 6.75 1.90
N ILE A 67 -1.06 5.80 2.04
CA ILE A 67 -0.75 4.40 2.33
C ILE A 67 0.09 3.78 1.21
N MET A 68 -0.28 4.01 -0.06
CA MET A 68 0.46 3.49 -1.20
C MET A 68 1.88 4.04 -1.26
N GLU A 69 2.04 5.37 -1.17
CA GLU A 69 3.33 6.05 -1.26
C GLU A 69 4.29 5.55 -0.18
N THR A 70 3.84 5.50 1.08
CA THR A 70 4.65 5.03 2.20
C THR A 70 5.02 3.56 2.06
N SER A 71 4.14 2.74 1.49
CA SER A 71 4.40 1.32 1.28
C SER A 71 5.38 1.04 0.16
N ILE A 72 5.36 1.83 -0.92
CA ILE A 72 6.34 1.74 -2.01
C ILE A 72 7.73 2.10 -1.47
N LYS A 73 7.84 3.19 -0.70
CA LYS A 73 9.09 3.59 -0.05
C LYS A 73 9.61 2.50 0.89
N PHE A 74 8.74 1.95 1.74
CA PHE A 74 9.10 0.84 2.62
C PHE A 74 9.55 -0.40 1.84
N GLN A 75 8.82 -0.79 0.79
CA GLN A 75 9.16 -1.93 -0.04
C GLN A 75 10.52 -1.76 -0.72
N GLN A 76 10.81 -0.57 -1.26
CA GLN A 76 12.09 -0.32 -1.92
C GLN A 76 13.24 -0.47 -0.92
N GLY A 77 13.14 0.16 0.26
CA GLY A 77 14.17 0.01 1.30
C GLY A 77 14.38 -1.44 1.72
N TYR A 78 13.31 -2.24 1.79
CA TYR A 78 13.40 -3.67 2.06
C TYR A 78 14.08 -4.46 0.93
N ILE A 79 13.75 -4.17 -0.34
CA ILE A 79 14.42 -4.78 -1.51
C ILE A 79 15.92 -4.45 -1.51
N ASP A 80 16.27 -3.20 -1.22
CA ASP A 80 17.66 -2.74 -1.19
C ASP A 80 18.44 -3.52 -0.13
N GLN A 81 17.89 -3.66 1.08
CA GLN A 81 18.49 -4.47 2.16
C GLN A 81 18.75 -5.92 1.75
N LEU A 82 17.83 -6.56 1.02
CA LEU A 82 18.00 -7.93 0.54
C LEU A 82 19.03 -8.06 -0.59
N THR A 83 19.26 -6.99 -1.35
CA THR A 83 20.15 -7.01 -2.52
C THR A 83 21.61 -6.71 -2.14
N PHE A 84 21.83 -5.99 -1.04
CA PHE A 84 23.15 -5.59 -0.55
C PHE A 84 23.61 -6.38 0.70
N GLN A 85 22.95 -7.49 1.03
CA GLN A 85 23.45 -8.54 1.93
C GLN A 85 24.30 -9.55 1.17
#